data_AF-A0A7D7LE57-F1
#
_entry.id   AF-A0A7D7LE57-F1
#
_cell.length_a   1.000
_cell.length_b   1.000
_cell.length_c   1.000
_cell.angle_alpha   90.00
_cell.angle_beta   90.00
_cell.angle_gamma   90.00
#
_symmetry.space_group_name_H-M   'P 1'
#
loop_
_entity.id
_entity.type
_entity.pdbx_description
1 polymer ?
#
loop_
_entity_poly.entity_id
_entity_poly.type
_entity_poly.pdbx_seq_one_letter_code
_entity_poly.pdbx_strand_id
1 'polypeptide(L)'
;MSPTPDHSSNTNFLGSFASLLGVLAIFLYFIGWIYRWAYFSFFEIEITALNFPFESFLLVPIQVILGNIWIFLRALVALIITVILIQFSLWIICLPKPVSRSGTSKSLITTFTQKVHNFWLFQRLRSFAQFLPLPLRHEIIVVAWILAALFWLGCWQGAADAFRDAVNTTSIRPVVTLVSPQDKSPLGLNLEDLTNPDLKNSRIIGDVEQFQRIYGRETNDLTTNPKQPIVWRLLIENNNWVYLFPAMPADAKRDQRPPVLAINTGDGQVQVLIISRPKMLP
;
A
#
# COMPACT_ATOMS: atom_id res chain seq x y z
N MET A 1 31.39 -57.60 17.24
CA MET A 1 31.67 -56.24 16.77
C MET A 1 30.68 -55.91 15.69
N SER A 2 29.73 -55.02 15.96
CA SER A 2 28.88 -54.36 14.96
C SER A 2 29.04 -52.86 15.16
N PRO A 3 29.41 -52.08 14.13
CA PRO A 3 29.49 -50.63 14.27
C PRO A 3 28.06 -50.07 14.28
N THR A 4 27.72 -49.35 15.34
CA THR A 4 26.57 -48.45 15.39
C THR A 4 26.79 -47.30 14.40
N PRO A 5 25.79 -46.90 13.60
CA PRO A 5 25.96 -45.82 12.65
C PRO A 5 25.99 -44.48 13.39
N ASP A 6 27.10 -43.75 13.24
CA ASP A 6 27.22 -42.36 13.67
C ASP A 6 26.24 -41.51 12.85
N HIS A 7 25.16 -41.09 13.50
CA HIS A 7 24.20 -40.15 12.94
C HIS A 7 24.79 -38.74 13.05
N SER A 8 25.74 -38.40 12.19
CA SER A 8 26.24 -37.02 12.07
C SER A 8 25.13 -36.14 11.50
N SER A 9 24.39 -35.45 12.36
CA SER A 9 23.51 -34.35 11.96
C SER A 9 24.37 -33.16 11.51
N ASN A 10 24.89 -33.23 10.29
CA ASN A 10 25.41 -32.07 9.58
C ASN A 10 24.21 -31.19 9.19
N THR A 11 23.69 -30.45 10.16
CA THR A 11 22.73 -29.39 9.93
C THR A 11 23.45 -28.29 9.16
N ASN A 12 23.14 -28.16 7.87
CA ASN A 12 23.62 -27.08 7.00
C ASN A 12 23.08 -25.72 7.46
N PHE A 13 23.60 -25.20 8.58
CA PHE A 13 23.14 -23.99 9.25
C PHE A 13 23.18 -22.78 8.30
N LEU A 14 24.23 -22.66 7.48
CA LEU A 14 24.37 -21.59 6.50
C LEU A 14 23.30 -21.65 5.41
N GLY A 15 22.95 -22.87 4.95
CA GLY A 15 21.88 -23.08 3.97
C GLY A 15 20.50 -22.73 4.54
N SER A 16 20.22 -23.15 5.78
CA SER A 16 18.98 -22.79 6.48
C SER A 16 18.86 -21.29 6.74
N PHE A 17 19.95 -20.63 7.11
CA PHE A 17 19.99 -19.18 7.31
C PHE A 17 19.78 -18.42 5.99
N ALA A 18 20.46 -18.82 4.91
CA ALA A 18 20.30 -18.21 3.60
C ALA A 18 18.86 -18.38 3.07
N SER A 19 18.26 -19.55 3.27
CA SER A 19 16.86 -19.81 2.93
C SER A 19 15.90 -18.90 3.71
N LEU A 20 16.10 -18.78 5.03
CA LEU A 20 15.30 -17.90 5.88
C LEU A 20 15.43 -16.43 5.44
N LEU A 21 16.64 -15.98 5.14
CA LEU A 21 16.90 -14.62 4.68
C LEU A 21 16.24 -14.36 3.31
N GLY A 22 16.26 -15.34 2.40
CA GLY A 22 15.58 -15.26 1.12
C GLY A 22 14.07 -15.13 1.26
N VAL A 23 13.45 -15.96 2.12
CA VAL A 23 12.01 -15.88 2.40
C VAL A 23 11.65 -14.53 3.05
N LEU A 24 12.47 -14.06 3.99
CA LEU A 24 12.28 -12.75 4.62
C LEU A 24 12.35 -11.63 3.58
N ALA A 25 13.34 -11.65 2.69
CA ALA A 25 13.48 -10.66 1.62
C ALA A 25 12.26 -10.63 0.69
N ILE A 26 11.70 -11.78 0.34
CA ILE A 26 10.48 -11.88 -0.48
C ILE A 26 9.29 -11.23 0.25
N PHE A 27 9.10 -11.52 1.54
CA PHE A 27 8.01 -10.94 2.31
C PHE A 27 8.16 -9.43 2.54
N LEU A 28 9.39 -8.96 2.79
CA LEU A 28 9.70 -7.54 2.88
C LEU A 28 9.42 -6.85 1.55
N TYR A 29 9.89 -7.42 0.43
CA TYR A 29 9.61 -6.86 -0.89
C TYR A 29 8.10 -6.79 -1.17
N PHE A 30 7.36 -7.86 -0.85
CA PHE A 30 5.92 -7.92 -1.03
C PHE A 30 5.18 -6.82 -0.24
N ILE A 31 5.44 -6.67 1.07
CA ILE A 31 4.78 -5.62 1.87
C ILE A 31 5.20 -4.21 1.42
N GLY A 32 6.45 -4.02 1.01
CA GLY A 32 6.94 -2.76 0.47
C GLY A 32 6.27 -2.37 -0.85
N TRP A 33 6.05 -3.35 -1.73
CA TRP A 33 5.29 -3.17 -2.96
C TRP A 33 3.84 -2.77 -2.69
N ILE A 34 3.15 -3.51 -1.81
CA ILE A 34 1.75 -3.23 -1.46
C ILE A 34 1.61 -1.86 -0.79
N TYR A 35 2.54 -1.50 0.11
CA TYR A 35 2.54 -0.18 0.73
C TYR A 35 2.61 0.94 -0.31
N ARG A 36 3.57 0.86 -1.23
CA ARG A 36 3.75 1.90 -2.25
C ARG A 36 2.59 1.94 -3.22
N TRP A 37 2.08 0.77 -3.60
CA TRP A 37 0.88 0.69 -4.43
C TRP A 37 -0.30 1.40 -3.77
N ALA A 38 -0.57 1.13 -2.49
CA ALA A 38 -1.65 1.80 -1.76
C ALA A 38 -1.39 3.30 -1.54
N TYR A 39 -0.13 3.67 -1.28
CA TYR A 39 0.29 5.06 -1.08
C TYR A 39 0.10 5.90 -2.35
N PHE A 40 0.64 5.46 -3.49
CA PHE A 40 0.55 6.21 -4.75
C PHE A 40 -0.82 6.09 -5.42
N SER A 41 -1.54 4.97 -5.21
CA SER A 41 -2.93 4.84 -5.65
C SER A 41 -3.85 5.85 -4.97
N PHE A 42 -3.52 6.34 -3.76
CA PHE A 42 -4.23 7.46 -3.17
C PHE A 42 -4.16 8.68 -4.10
N PHE A 43 -2.99 9.02 -4.60
CA PHE A 43 -2.78 10.14 -5.52
C PHE A 43 -3.19 9.84 -6.97
N GLU A 44 -3.82 8.69 -7.22
CA GLU A 44 -4.17 8.16 -8.54
C GLU A 44 -2.97 8.02 -9.49
N ILE A 45 -1.78 7.77 -8.93
CA ILE A 45 -0.56 7.51 -9.69
C ILE A 45 -0.29 6.01 -9.66
N GLU A 46 -0.11 5.42 -10.84
CA GLU A 46 0.32 4.04 -10.96
C GLU A 46 1.78 3.90 -10.55
N ILE A 47 2.06 2.95 -9.64
CA ILE A 47 3.43 2.69 -9.19
C ILE A 47 4.35 2.27 -10.34
N THR A 48 3.81 1.61 -11.37
CA THR A 48 4.54 1.18 -12.56
C THR A 48 4.97 2.33 -13.45
N ALA A 49 4.32 3.50 -13.34
CA ALA A 49 4.76 4.72 -14.00
C ALA A 49 5.96 5.38 -13.29
N LEU A 50 6.20 5.02 -12.02
CA LEU A 50 7.30 5.53 -11.22
C LEU A 50 8.42 4.51 -11.19
N ASN A 51 9.57 4.85 -11.78
CA ASN A 51 10.75 4.00 -11.74
C ASN A 51 11.39 4.06 -10.34
N PHE A 52 11.10 3.08 -9.49
CA PHE A 52 11.70 2.98 -8.16
C PHE A 52 12.83 1.95 -8.14
N PRO A 53 13.96 2.27 -7.47
CA PRO A 53 15.00 1.28 -7.26
C PRO A 53 14.51 0.16 -6.31
N PHE A 54 14.99 -1.05 -6.53
CA PHE A 54 14.55 -2.25 -5.81
C PHE A 54 14.74 -2.13 -4.29
N GLU A 55 15.86 -1.54 -3.86
CA GLU A 55 16.23 -1.31 -2.46
C GLU A 55 15.17 -0.50 -1.72
N SER A 56 14.52 0.41 -2.43
CA SER A 56 13.47 1.27 -1.91
C SER A 56 12.22 0.49 -1.48
N PHE A 57 11.99 -0.70 -2.02
CA PHE A 57 10.92 -1.61 -1.62
C PHE A 57 11.28 -2.43 -0.39
N LEU A 58 12.56 -2.62 -0.10
CA LEU A 58 13.03 -3.35 1.09
C LEU A 58 13.09 -2.47 2.35
N LEU A 59 13.27 -1.16 2.19
CA LEU A 59 13.34 -0.21 3.31
C LEU A 59 11.96 0.20 3.85
N VAL A 60 10.98 0.42 2.98
CA VAL A 60 9.61 0.80 3.35
C VAL A 60 8.96 -0.13 4.40
N PRO A 61 9.09 -1.46 4.32
CA PRO A 61 8.58 -2.39 5.34
C PRO A 61 9.03 -2.06 6.76
N ILE A 62 10.23 -1.51 6.94
CA ILE A 62 10.73 -1.10 8.24
C ILE A 62 9.83 -0.01 8.82
N GLN A 63 9.41 0.98 8.02
CA GLN A 63 8.45 1.98 8.44
C GLN A 63 7.06 1.38 8.70
N VAL A 64 6.64 0.42 7.88
CA VAL A 64 5.32 -0.25 8.02
C VAL A 64 5.22 -1.07 9.30
N ILE A 65 6.32 -1.61 9.81
CA ILE A 65 6.35 -2.46 11.01
C ILE A 65 6.80 -1.67 12.24
N LEU A 66 7.80 -0.80 12.10
CA LEU A 66 8.52 -0.14 13.20
C LEU A 66 8.36 1.39 13.21
N GLY A 67 7.54 1.98 12.33
CA GLY A 67 7.45 3.44 12.20
C GLY A 67 6.95 4.19 13.43
N ASN A 68 6.04 3.60 14.21
CA ASN A 68 5.52 4.15 15.47
C ASN A 68 5.09 3.01 16.39
N ILE A 69 5.07 3.22 17.71
CA ILE A 69 4.62 2.26 18.70
C ILE A 69 3.21 1.73 18.43
N TRP A 70 2.30 2.58 17.95
CA TRP A 70 0.93 2.17 17.56
C TRP A 70 0.91 1.28 16.31
N ILE A 71 1.79 1.56 15.35
CA ILE A 71 1.94 0.77 14.13
C ILE A 71 2.52 -0.60 14.49
N PHE A 72 3.55 -0.61 15.34
CA PHE A 72 4.17 -1.83 15.86
C PHE A 72 3.16 -2.70 16.63
N LEU A 73 2.37 -2.10 17.53
CA LEU A 73 1.34 -2.83 18.28
C LEU A 73 0.29 -3.42 17.34
N ARG A 74 -0.12 -2.69 16.29
CA ARG A 74 -1.03 -3.19 15.26
C ARG A 74 -0.43 -4.36 14.48
N ALA A 75 0.84 -4.28 14.10
CA ALA A 75 1.55 -5.36 13.43
C ALA A 75 1.63 -6.60 14.33
N LEU A 76 1.87 -6.43 15.63
CA LEU A 76 1.87 -7.51 16.62
C LEU A 76 0.49 -8.17 16.73
N VAL A 77 -0.58 -7.38 16.83
CA VAL A 77 -1.96 -7.89 16.86
C VAL A 77 -2.30 -8.63 15.57
N ALA A 78 -1.93 -8.09 14.41
CA ALA A 78 -2.13 -8.76 13.12
C ALA A 78 -1.38 -10.10 13.06
N LEU A 79 -0.15 -10.17 13.59
CA LEU A 79 0.61 -11.41 13.69
C LEU A 79 -0.10 -12.45 14.57
N ILE A 80 -0.57 -12.06 15.76
CA ILE A 80 -1.30 -12.96 16.67
C ILE A 80 -2.57 -13.49 15.99
N ILE A 81 -3.36 -12.61 15.37
CA ILE A 81 -4.57 -12.99 14.62
C ILE A 81 -4.22 -13.95 13.49
N THR A 82 -3.14 -13.70 12.75
CA THR A 82 -2.69 -14.56 11.64
C THR A 82 -2.36 -15.96 12.13
N VAL A 83 -1.64 -16.09 13.25
CA VAL A 83 -1.34 -17.40 13.86
C VAL A 83 -2.63 -18.14 14.23
N ILE A 84 -3.60 -17.45 14.84
CA ILE A 84 -4.90 -18.03 15.19
C ILE A 84 -5.64 -18.49 13.92
N LEU A 85 -5.67 -17.66 12.87
CA LEU A 85 -6.34 -17.98 11.60
C LEU A 85 -5.67 -19.16 10.87
N ILE A 86 -4.35 -19.26 10.91
CA ILE A 86 -3.61 -20.41 10.38
C ILE A 86 -4.01 -21.68 11.14
N GLN A 87 -3.91 -21.67 12.48
CA GLN A 87 -4.26 -22.84 13.29
C GLN A 87 -5.71 -23.26 13.08
N PHE A 88 -6.64 -22.29 13.04
CA PHE A 88 -8.05 -22.53 12.79
C PHE A 88 -8.30 -23.11 11.39
N SER A 89 -7.65 -22.57 10.36
CA SER A 89 -7.78 -23.05 8.97
C SER A 89 -7.24 -24.47 8.81
N LEU A 90 -6.07 -24.75 9.39
CA LEU A 90 -5.50 -26.10 9.39
C LEU A 90 -6.38 -27.09 10.16
N TRP A 91 -6.94 -26.66 11.30
CA TRP A 91 -7.88 -27.46 12.07
C TRP A 91 -9.15 -27.81 11.28
N ILE A 92 -9.69 -26.88 10.50
CA ILE A 92 -10.84 -27.13 9.60
C ILE A 92 -10.49 -28.14 8.50
N ILE A 93 -9.28 -28.11 7.97
CA ILE A 93 -8.90 -28.93 6.82
C ILE A 93 -8.53 -30.35 7.26
N CYS A 94 -7.96 -30.52 8.46
CA CYS A 94 -7.73 -31.83 9.06
C CYS A 94 -9.06 -32.54 9.34
N LEU A 95 -9.23 -33.76 8.81
CA LEU A 95 -10.40 -34.57 9.16
C LEU A 95 -10.40 -34.84 10.67
N PRO A 96 -11.56 -34.75 11.34
CA PRO A 96 -11.67 -35.24 12.71
C PRO A 96 -11.31 -36.73 12.67
N LYS A 97 -10.26 -37.11 13.40
CA LYS A 97 -9.94 -38.53 13.58
C LYS A 97 -11.21 -39.20 14.12
N PRO A 98 -11.64 -40.35 13.57
CA PRO A 98 -12.78 -41.05 14.11
C PRO A 98 -12.45 -41.37 15.56
N VAL A 99 -13.17 -40.74 16.49
CA VAL A 99 -13.02 -41.01 17.92
C VAL A 99 -13.45 -42.47 18.08
N SER A 100 -12.47 -43.35 18.36
CA SER A 100 -12.74 -44.73 18.71
C SER A 100 -13.71 -44.73 19.88
N ARG A 101 -14.91 -45.27 19.66
CA ARG A 101 -15.98 -45.33 20.64
C ARG A 101 -15.56 -46.26 21.77
N SER A 102 -15.02 -45.71 22.84
CA SER A 102 -14.99 -46.38 24.13
C SER A 102 -15.08 -45.33 25.24
N GLY A 103 -16.21 -45.29 25.94
CA GLY A 103 -16.35 -44.58 27.22
C GLY A 103 -17.08 -43.23 27.16
N THR A 104 -18.38 -43.29 27.41
CA THR A 104 -19.24 -42.32 28.11
C THR A 104 -18.62 -40.99 28.57
N SER A 105 -18.69 -39.96 27.71
CA SER A 105 -19.18 -38.61 28.01
C SER A 105 -18.97 -37.74 26.77
N LYS A 106 -20.05 -37.44 26.03
CA LYS A 106 -19.97 -36.48 24.92
C LYS A 106 -19.85 -35.09 25.55
N SER A 107 -18.63 -34.58 25.71
CA SER A 107 -18.44 -33.20 26.18
C SER A 107 -19.09 -32.23 25.18
N LEU A 108 -19.67 -31.13 25.66
CA LEU A 108 -20.28 -30.08 24.83
C LEU A 108 -19.33 -29.57 23.72
N ILE A 109 -18.02 -29.66 23.98
CA ILE A 109 -16.95 -29.30 23.04
C ILE A 109 -16.93 -30.27 21.85
N THR A 110 -17.14 -31.57 22.06
CA THR A 110 -17.17 -32.57 20.96
C THR A 110 -18.38 -32.41 20.04
N THR A 111 -19.55 -32.10 20.58
CA THR A 111 -20.75 -31.82 19.78
C THR A 111 -20.65 -30.49 19.04
N PHE A 112 -20.09 -29.45 19.67
CA PHE A 112 -19.86 -28.17 19.02
C PHE A 112 -18.84 -28.27 17.88
N THR A 113 -17.70 -28.91 18.11
CA THR A 113 -16.66 -29.10 17.08
C THR A 113 -17.18 -29.90 15.89
N GLN A 114 -18.02 -30.92 16.11
CA GLN A 114 -18.66 -31.70 15.06
C GLN A 114 -19.70 -30.88 14.27
N LYS A 115 -20.46 -30.01 14.94
CA LYS A 115 -21.42 -29.10 14.29
C LYS A 115 -20.72 -28.04 13.44
N VAL A 116 -19.61 -27.47 13.93
CA VAL A 116 -18.75 -26.56 13.16
C VAL A 116 -18.19 -27.29 11.95
N HIS A 117 -17.59 -28.46 12.12
CA HIS A 117 -17.04 -29.25 11.01
C HIS A 117 -18.05 -29.63 9.92
N ASN A 118 -19.30 -29.86 10.29
CA ASN A 118 -20.39 -30.18 9.37
C ASN A 118 -21.04 -28.95 8.72
N PHE A 119 -20.55 -27.75 9.01
CA PHE A 119 -21.03 -26.54 8.36
C PHE A 119 -20.64 -26.55 6.88
N TRP A 120 -21.62 -26.32 6.02
CA TRP A 120 -21.50 -26.48 4.57
C TRP A 120 -20.35 -25.64 3.94
N LEU A 121 -20.08 -24.45 4.46
CA LEU A 121 -18.97 -23.62 3.98
C LEU A 121 -17.60 -24.29 4.22
N PHE A 122 -17.43 -24.91 5.38
CA PHE A 122 -16.19 -25.61 5.73
C PHE A 122 -16.05 -26.94 4.98
N GLN A 123 -17.17 -27.59 4.65
CA GLN A 123 -17.14 -28.73 3.73
C GLN A 123 -16.66 -28.33 2.33
N ARG A 124 -17.12 -27.19 1.80
CA ARG A 124 -16.63 -26.63 0.52
C ARG A 124 -15.15 -26.25 0.59
N LEU A 125 -14.72 -25.55 1.64
CA LEU A 125 -13.32 -25.18 1.85
C LEU A 125 -12.41 -26.41 1.94
N ARG A 126 -12.86 -27.48 2.61
CA ARG A 126 -12.13 -28.75 2.68
C ARG A 126 -12.04 -29.44 1.32
N SER A 127 -13.14 -29.46 0.56
CA SER A 127 -13.15 -29.98 -0.82
C SER A 127 -12.18 -29.19 -1.71
N PHE A 128 -12.16 -27.86 -1.58
CA PHE A 128 -11.20 -27.02 -2.30
C PHE A 128 -9.75 -27.33 -1.89
N ALA A 129 -9.49 -27.48 -0.60
CA ALA A 129 -8.17 -27.83 -0.08
C ALA A 129 -7.70 -29.23 -0.55
N GLN A 130 -8.61 -30.14 -0.89
CA GLN A 130 -8.25 -31.46 -1.44
C GLN A 130 -7.57 -31.40 -2.81
N PHE A 131 -7.82 -30.34 -3.60
CA PHE A 131 -7.12 -30.11 -4.87
C PHE A 131 -5.65 -29.73 -4.69
N LEU A 132 -5.24 -29.30 -3.48
CA LEU A 132 -3.84 -29.00 -3.18
C LEU A 132 -3.06 -30.29 -2.86
N PRO A 133 -1.84 -30.45 -3.39
CA PRO A 133 -0.96 -31.57 -3.08
C PRO A 133 -0.78 -31.70 -1.57
N LEU A 134 -0.97 -32.91 -1.02
CA LEU A 134 -0.78 -33.19 0.42
C LEU A 134 0.52 -32.64 1.02
N PRO A 135 1.70 -32.72 0.37
CA PRO A 135 2.93 -32.19 0.96
C PRO A 135 2.94 -30.66 1.05
N LEU A 136 2.35 -29.95 0.08
CA LEU A 136 2.40 -28.48 0.00
C LEU A 136 1.20 -27.78 0.63
N ARG A 137 0.12 -28.52 0.91
CA ARG A 137 -1.14 -27.94 1.40
C ARG A 137 -0.96 -27.07 2.64
N HIS A 138 -0.21 -27.57 3.62
CA HIS A 138 0.04 -26.86 4.88
C HIS A 138 0.83 -25.58 4.63
N GLU A 139 1.90 -25.68 3.83
CA GLU A 139 2.78 -24.55 3.49
C GLU A 139 2.02 -23.48 2.71
N ILE A 140 1.21 -23.86 1.73
CA ILE A 140 0.40 -22.92 0.93
C ILE A 140 -0.58 -22.16 1.82
N ILE A 141 -1.27 -22.83 2.75
CA ILE A 141 -2.22 -22.17 3.65
C ILE A 141 -1.49 -21.18 4.57
N VAL A 142 -0.35 -21.59 5.12
CA VAL A 142 0.48 -20.73 5.97
C VAL A 142 0.95 -19.51 5.19
N VAL A 143 1.53 -19.70 4.01
CA VAL A 143 2.02 -18.61 3.15
C VAL A 143 0.87 -17.71 2.71
N ALA A 144 -0.29 -18.24 2.35
CA ALA A 144 -1.45 -17.45 1.94
C ALA A 144 -1.94 -16.52 3.07
N TRP A 145 -2.02 -17.03 4.30
CA TRP A 145 -2.40 -16.21 5.45
C TRP A 145 -1.34 -15.16 5.80
N ILE A 146 -0.05 -15.50 5.72
CA ILE A 146 1.04 -14.54 5.89
C ILE A 146 0.93 -13.43 4.84
N LEU A 147 0.78 -13.78 3.55
CA LEU A 147 0.63 -12.80 2.48
C LEU A 147 -0.63 -11.94 2.65
N ALA A 148 -1.75 -12.52 3.08
CA ALA A 148 -2.97 -11.76 3.35
C ALA A 148 -2.78 -10.75 4.49
N ALA A 149 -2.08 -11.14 5.56
CA ALA A 149 -1.76 -10.25 6.67
C ALA A 149 -0.80 -9.13 6.26
N LEU A 150 0.26 -9.45 5.50
CA LEU A 150 1.19 -8.47 4.95
C LEU A 150 0.50 -7.51 3.99
N PHE A 151 -0.40 -8.02 3.14
CA PHE A 151 -1.21 -7.21 2.23
C PHE A 151 -2.08 -6.22 3.01
N TRP A 152 -2.79 -6.70 4.03
CA TRP A 152 -3.63 -5.84 4.88
C TRP A 152 -2.82 -4.74 5.57
N LEU A 153 -1.67 -5.09 6.16
CA LEU A 153 -0.77 -4.13 6.81
C LEU A 153 -0.24 -3.09 5.82
N GLY A 154 0.28 -3.53 4.68
CA GLY A 154 0.81 -2.64 3.64
C GLY A 154 -0.26 -1.69 3.10
N CYS A 155 -1.44 -2.21 2.75
CA CYS A 155 -2.55 -1.42 2.21
C CYS A 155 -3.03 -0.36 3.19
N TRP A 156 -3.28 -0.76 4.43
CA TRP A 156 -3.79 0.16 5.45
C TRP A 156 -2.77 1.24 5.78
N GLN A 157 -1.50 0.85 5.96
CA GLN A 157 -0.45 1.79 6.34
C GLN A 157 -0.12 2.75 5.19
N GLY A 158 -0.06 2.26 3.94
CA GLY A 158 0.16 3.09 2.75
C GLY A 158 -0.94 4.12 2.55
N ALA A 159 -2.21 3.72 2.66
CA ALA A 159 -3.33 4.64 2.54
C ALA A 159 -3.39 5.66 3.70
N ALA A 160 -3.08 5.24 4.92
CA ALA A 160 -3.06 6.12 6.09
C ALA A 160 -1.94 7.17 6.00
N ASP A 161 -0.74 6.76 5.59
CA ASP A 161 0.39 7.68 5.40
C ASP A 161 0.13 8.64 4.23
N ALA A 162 -0.44 8.17 3.12
CA ALA A 162 -0.79 9.03 2.00
C ALA A 162 -1.83 10.09 2.37
N PHE A 163 -2.88 9.71 3.12
CA PHE A 163 -3.86 10.69 3.62
C PHE A 163 -3.22 11.69 4.57
N ARG A 164 -2.37 11.24 5.50
CA ARG A 164 -1.63 12.11 6.43
C ARG A 164 -0.76 13.11 5.66
N ASP A 165 -0.07 12.65 4.62
CA ASP A 165 0.81 13.46 3.78
C ASP A 165 0.03 14.39 2.83
N ALA A 166 -1.22 14.06 2.52
CA ALA A 166 -2.09 14.89 1.70
C ALA A 166 -2.73 16.05 2.46
N VAL A 167 -3.05 15.89 3.75
CA VAL A 167 -3.72 16.92 4.58
C VAL A 167 -2.72 17.94 5.13
N ASN A 168 -3.02 19.23 4.97
CA ASN A 168 -2.08 20.32 5.28
C ASN A 168 -1.60 20.33 6.75
N THR A 169 -2.50 20.05 7.70
CA THR A 169 -2.19 20.11 9.14
C THR A 169 -1.33 18.94 9.62
N THR A 170 -1.36 17.81 8.93
CA THR A 170 -0.64 16.58 9.33
C THR A 170 0.53 16.24 8.42
N SER A 171 0.65 16.90 7.27
CA SER A 171 1.62 16.54 6.25
C SER A 171 3.04 16.94 6.62
N ILE A 172 3.94 15.97 6.46
CA ILE A 172 5.39 16.16 6.61
C ILE A 172 6.08 16.43 5.26
N ARG A 173 5.34 16.49 4.16
CA ARG A 173 5.90 16.72 2.82
C ARG A 173 6.36 18.18 2.68
N PRO A 174 7.48 18.45 1.99
CA PRO A 174 7.99 19.80 1.89
C PRO A 174 7.02 20.67 1.10
N VAL A 175 6.84 21.90 1.58
CA VAL A 175 6.11 22.95 0.86
C VAL A 175 7.01 23.46 -0.25
N VAL A 176 6.45 23.60 -1.45
CA VAL A 176 7.23 23.97 -2.63
C VAL A 176 6.53 25.04 -3.44
N THR A 177 7.34 25.85 -4.11
CA THR A 177 6.90 26.83 -5.08
C THR A 177 7.56 26.50 -6.41
N LEU A 178 6.76 26.29 -7.44
CA LEU A 178 7.28 26.12 -8.79
C LEU A 178 7.55 27.50 -9.39
N VAL A 179 8.78 27.73 -9.83
CA VAL A 179 9.15 28.91 -10.61
C VAL A 179 9.53 28.45 -12.01
N SER A 180 8.78 28.90 -13.01
CA SER A 180 9.00 28.58 -14.42
C SER A 180 8.99 29.87 -15.26
N PRO A 181 9.77 29.95 -16.35
CA PRO A 181 9.61 30.99 -17.36
C PRO A 181 8.18 31.04 -17.93
N GLN A 182 7.68 32.24 -18.18
CA GLN A 182 6.31 32.50 -18.66
C GLN A 182 5.99 31.82 -19.99
N ASP A 183 6.98 31.69 -20.86
CA ASP A 183 6.88 31.05 -22.17
C ASP A 183 6.83 29.51 -22.09
N LYS A 184 7.07 28.93 -20.91
CA LYS A 184 7.21 27.47 -20.73
C LYS A 184 6.09 26.81 -19.94
N SER A 185 5.36 27.52 -19.07
CA SER A 185 4.25 26.94 -18.31
C SER A 185 2.94 27.71 -18.55
N PRO A 186 1.86 27.03 -19.02
CA PRO A 186 0.55 27.65 -19.16
C PRO A 186 -0.24 27.71 -17.83
N LEU A 187 0.34 27.23 -16.73
CA LEU A 187 -0.31 27.18 -15.41
C LEU A 187 0.43 28.07 -14.39
N GLY A 188 -0.37 28.76 -13.57
CA GLY A 188 0.08 29.73 -12.57
C GLY A 188 -0.18 31.19 -12.99
N LEU A 189 -0.21 32.09 -12.01
CA LEU A 189 -0.25 33.55 -12.26
C LEU A 189 1.18 34.09 -12.33
N ASN A 190 1.42 35.08 -13.19
CA ASN A 190 2.68 35.82 -13.15
C ASN A 190 2.74 36.67 -11.87
N LEU A 191 3.94 36.82 -11.32
CA LEU A 191 4.16 37.64 -10.12
C LEU A 191 3.89 39.14 -10.38
N GLU A 192 4.09 39.59 -11.62
CA GLU A 192 3.92 41.00 -12.04
C GLU A 192 2.55 41.27 -12.66
N ASP A 193 1.87 40.23 -13.15
CA ASP A 193 0.55 40.30 -13.80
C ASP A 193 -0.33 39.16 -13.30
N LEU A 194 -1.32 39.50 -12.46
CA LEU A 194 -2.25 38.54 -11.85
C LEU A 194 -3.34 38.05 -12.82
N THR A 195 -3.17 38.25 -14.12
CA THR A 195 -4.04 37.69 -15.16
C THR A 195 -3.54 36.34 -15.65
N ASN A 196 -4.46 35.52 -16.15
CA ASN A 196 -4.13 34.19 -16.66
C ASN A 196 -3.30 34.30 -17.96
N PRO A 197 -2.25 33.48 -18.12
CA PRO A 197 -1.40 33.52 -19.30
C PRO A 197 -2.21 33.21 -20.57
N ASP A 198 -2.00 33.96 -21.66
CA ASP A 198 -2.75 33.78 -22.91
C ASP A 198 -2.45 32.41 -23.54
N LEU A 199 -3.48 31.56 -23.66
CA LEU A 199 -3.38 30.23 -24.26
C LEU A 199 -3.30 30.23 -25.79
N LYS A 200 -3.32 31.39 -26.47
CA LYS A 200 -3.32 31.48 -27.95
C LYS A 200 -2.24 30.64 -28.66
N ASN A 201 -1.11 30.40 -28.01
CA ASN A 201 0.00 29.60 -28.56
C ASN A 201 0.13 28.20 -27.95
N SER A 202 -0.83 27.77 -27.11
CA SER A 202 -0.82 26.47 -26.45
C SER A 202 -1.79 25.49 -27.11
N ARG A 203 -1.36 24.24 -27.30
CA ARG A 203 -2.24 23.15 -27.74
C ARG A 203 -2.56 22.25 -26.55
N ILE A 204 -3.84 22.09 -26.25
CA ILE A 204 -4.32 21.21 -25.19
C ILE A 204 -4.72 19.87 -25.84
N ILE A 205 -4.25 18.77 -25.27
CA ILE A 205 -4.65 17.41 -25.65
C ILE A 205 -5.07 16.70 -24.36
N GLY A 206 -6.29 16.16 -24.33
CA GLY A 206 -6.85 15.47 -23.16
C GLY A 206 -8.14 16.11 -22.64
N ASP A 207 -8.35 16.04 -21.33
CA ASP A 207 -9.56 16.51 -20.67
C ASP A 207 -9.58 18.04 -20.50
N VAL A 208 -10.22 18.69 -21.47
CA VAL A 208 -10.36 20.16 -21.51
C VAL A 208 -11.16 20.67 -20.31
N GLU A 209 -12.14 19.93 -19.80
CA GLU A 209 -12.91 20.38 -18.64
C GLU A 209 -12.07 20.41 -17.37
N GLN A 210 -11.26 19.37 -17.13
CA GLN A 210 -10.35 19.33 -16.00
C GLN A 210 -9.29 20.43 -16.10
N PHE A 211 -8.74 20.65 -17.30
CA PHE A 211 -7.84 21.76 -17.54
C PHE A 211 -8.52 23.10 -17.23
N GLN A 212 -9.70 23.37 -17.78
CA GLN A 212 -10.46 24.62 -17.52
C GLN A 212 -10.83 24.80 -16.04
N ARG A 213 -11.04 23.72 -15.29
CA ARG A 213 -11.32 23.80 -13.85
C ARG A 213 -10.10 24.18 -13.01
N ILE A 214 -8.90 23.91 -13.51
CA ILE A 214 -7.63 24.21 -12.80
C ILE A 214 -7.03 25.51 -13.35
N TYR A 215 -7.17 25.73 -14.65
CA TYR A 215 -6.75 26.91 -15.38
C TYR A 215 -7.54 28.14 -14.91
N GLY A 216 -6.82 29.12 -14.37
CA GLY A 216 -7.39 30.36 -13.88
C GLY A 216 -8.12 30.31 -12.55
N ARG A 217 -8.11 29.16 -11.85
CA ARG A 217 -8.30 29.19 -10.40
C ARG A 217 -7.01 29.69 -9.77
N GLU A 218 -7.16 30.54 -8.77
CA GLU A 218 -6.05 31.04 -7.95
C GLU A 218 -5.36 29.86 -7.26
N THR A 219 -4.42 29.22 -7.95
CA THR A 219 -3.52 28.24 -7.34
C THR A 219 -2.45 28.92 -6.49
N ASN A 220 -2.48 30.27 -6.44
CA ASN A 220 -1.63 31.17 -5.68
C ASN A 220 -2.49 31.87 -4.60
N ASP A 221 -1.91 32.02 -3.41
CA ASP A 221 -2.55 32.36 -2.13
C ASP A 221 -3.00 33.84 -1.96
N LEU A 222 -3.33 34.55 -3.05
CA LEU A 222 -3.49 36.01 -2.98
C LEU A 222 -4.93 36.48 -2.73
N THR A 223 -5.97 35.69 -3.02
CA THR A 223 -7.37 36.17 -2.86
C THR A 223 -8.39 35.13 -2.40
N THR A 224 -8.07 33.84 -2.34
CA THR A 224 -9.01 32.79 -1.94
C THR A 224 -8.94 32.51 -0.43
N ASN A 225 -9.66 33.31 0.36
CA ASN A 225 -9.91 33.08 1.80
C ASN A 225 -8.64 32.95 2.69
N PRO A 226 -8.17 34.03 3.36
CA PRO A 226 -6.94 34.02 4.19
C PRO A 226 -6.95 33.03 5.38
N LYS A 227 -8.05 32.30 5.59
CA LYS A 227 -8.16 31.22 6.58
C LYS A 227 -7.78 29.84 6.03
N GLN A 228 -7.68 29.65 4.71
CA GLN A 228 -7.35 28.36 4.07
C GLN A 228 -6.43 28.55 2.86
N PRO A 229 -5.14 28.88 3.09
CA PRO A 229 -4.18 29.04 2.00
C PRO A 229 -3.95 27.74 1.23
N ILE A 230 -3.84 27.83 -0.10
CA ILE A 230 -3.50 26.67 -0.94
C ILE A 230 -2.00 26.41 -0.85
N VAL A 231 -1.63 25.38 -0.10
CA VAL A 231 -0.23 24.99 0.10
C VAL A 231 0.15 23.88 -0.87
N TRP A 232 1.06 24.15 -1.81
CA TRP A 232 1.59 23.13 -2.71
C TRP A 232 2.69 22.31 -2.04
N ARG A 233 2.65 21.00 -2.23
CA ARG A 233 3.60 20.05 -1.63
C ARG A 233 4.19 19.12 -2.67
N LEU A 234 5.44 18.74 -2.45
CA LEU A 234 6.14 17.76 -3.27
C LEU A 234 5.70 16.35 -2.89
N LEU A 235 5.17 15.61 -3.85
CA LEU A 235 4.89 14.18 -3.70
C LEU A 235 6.17 13.37 -3.86
N ILE A 236 6.82 13.52 -5.02
CA ILE A 236 8.02 12.81 -5.39
C ILE A 236 8.72 13.52 -6.55
N GLU A 237 10.04 13.42 -6.60
CA GLU A 237 10.85 13.70 -7.78
C GLU A 237 11.42 12.39 -8.31
N ASN A 238 11.25 12.11 -9.61
CA ASN A 238 11.74 10.89 -10.25
C ASN A 238 12.04 11.11 -11.73
N ASN A 239 13.24 10.76 -12.20
CA ASN A 239 13.65 10.80 -13.61
C ASN A 239 13.27 12.10 -14.34
N ASN A 240 13.68 13.25 -13.81
CA ASN A 240 13.35 14.58 -14.35
C ASN A 240 11.85 14.89 -14.35
N TRP A 241 11.04 14.19 -13.55
CA TRP A 241 9.66 14.53 -13.28
C TRP A 241 9.48 14.94 -11.83
N VAL A 242 8.83 16.07 -11.64
CA VAL A 242 8.44 16.59 -10.33
C VAL A 242 6.93 16.47 -10.18
N TYR A 243 6.48 15.72 -9.19
CA TYR A 243 5.07 15.51 -8.90
C TYR A 243 4.65 16.37 -7.71
N LEU A 244 3.76 17.31 -7.95
CA LEU A 244 3.24 18.26 -6.97
C LEU A 244 1.75 18.03 -6.75
N PHE A 245 1.26 18.36 -5.55
CA PHE A 245 -0.17 18.36 -5.25
C PHE A 245 -0.51 19.51 -4.30
N PRO A 246 -1.73 20.08 -4.39
CA PRO A 246 -2.21 21.02 -3.39
C PRO A 246 -2.62 20.23 -2.14
N ALA A 247 -2.16 20.67 -0.98
CA ALA A 247 -2.51 20.09 0.29
C ALA A 247 -4.02 20.24 0.54
N MET A 248 -4.65 19.18 1.03
CA MET A 248 -6.06 19.15 1.35
C MET A 248 -6.34 19.90 2.67
N PRO A 249 -7.55 20.46 2.84
CA PRO A 249 -7.93 21.14 4.07
C PRO A 249 -8.07 20.16 5.25
N ALA A 250 -8.11 20.70 6.48
CA ALA A 250 -8.13 19.89 7.70
C ALA A 250 -9.41 19.05 7.88
N ASP A 251 -10.51 19.46 7.23
CA ASP A 251 -11.81 18.80 7.21
C ASP A 251 -11.98 17.84 6.02
N ALA A 252 -10.90 17.57 5.28
CA ALA A 252 -10.92 16.68 4.14
C ALA A 252 -11.39 15.26 4.52
N LYS A 253 -12.30 14.72 3.70
CA LYS A 253 -12.81 13.35 3.88
C LYS A 253 -11.79 12.33 3.39
N ARG A 254 -11.83 11.11 3.95
CA ARG A 254 -10.89 10.02 3.60
C ARG A 254 -11.00 9.52 2.15
N ASP A 255 -12.07 9.84 1.43
CA ASP A 255 -12.31 9.49 0.03
C ASP A 255 -11.94 10.62 -0.95
N GLN A 256 -11.72 11.84 -0.45
CA GLN A 256 -11.24 12.96 -1.26
C GLN A 256 -9.78 12.74 -1.66
N ARG A 257 -9.45 13.14 -2.90
CA ARG A 257 -8.11 13.04 -3.49
C ARG A 257 -7.66 14.38 -4.06
N PRO A 258 -6.41 14.80 -3.81
CA PRO A 258 -5.88 16.02 -4.41
C PRO A 258 -5.49 15.76 -5.88
N PRO A 259 -5.63 16.76 -6.76
CA PRO A 259 -5.08 16.67 -8.11
C PRO A 259 -3.55 16.66 -8.05
N VAL A 260 -2.92 15.89 -8.94
CA VAL A 260 -1.46 15.81 -9.05
C VAL A 260 -1.01 16.47 -10.35
N LEU A 261 -0.05 17.36 -10.20
CA LEU A 261 0.68 18.02 -11.28
C LEU A 261 2.02 17.31 -11.46
N ALA A 262 2.26 16.73 -12.62
CA ALA A 262 3.58 16.24 -13.02
C ALA A 262 4.23 17.25 -13.95
N ILE A 263 5.47 17.60 -13.64
CA ILE A 263 6.23 18.60 -14.37
C ILE A 263 7.50 17.95 -14.85
N ASN A 264 7.69 17.91 -16.16
CA ASN A 264 8.96 17.49 -16.74
C ASN A 264 9.95 18.64 -16.59
N THR A 265 11.10 18.36 -16.00
CA THR A 265 12.23 19.28 -15.82
C THR A 265 13.40 18.96 -16.76
N GLY A 266 13.26 17.94 -17.62
CA GLY A 266 14.22 17.56 -18.64
C GLY A 266 14.36 18.60 -19.75
N ASP A 267 15.58 18.74 -20.28
CA ASP A 267 15.94 19.59 -21.43
C ASP A 267 15.56 21.08 -21.31
N GLY A 268 15.27 21.57 -20.10
CA GLY A 268 14.91 22.96 -19.85
C GLY A 268 13.54 23.36 -20.40
N GLN A 269 12.71 22.40 -20.80
CA GLN A 269 11.30 22.61 -21.14
C GLN A 269 10.41 22.17 -19.98
N VAL A 270 9.63 23.10 -19.43
CA VAL A 270 8.69 22.80 -18.35
C VAL A 270 7.40 22.28 -18.98
N GLN A 271 7.27 20.96 -19.15
CA GLN A 271 6.01 20.38 -19.63
C GLN A 271 5.15 20.00 -18.44
N VAL A 272 3.94 20.55 -18.38
CA VAL A 272 3.02 20.32 -17.27
C VAL A 272 1.93 19.32 -17.69
N LEU A 273 1.82 18.23 -16.94
CA LEU A 273 0.85 17.16 -17.11
C LEU A 273 -0.01 17.06 -15.84
N ILE A 274 -1.33 17.09 -15.98
CA ILE A 274 -2.26 16.88 -14.86
C ILE A 274 -2.66 15.41 -14.87
N ILE A 275 -2.25 14.64 -13.86
CA ILE A 275 -2.38 13.18 -13.87
C ILE A 275 -3.69 12.71 -13.24
N SER A 276 -4.22 13.42 -12.25
CA SER A 276 -5.38 12.95 -11.47
C SER A 276 -6.53 13.95 -11.45
N ARG A 277 -7.76 13.42 -11.58
CA ARG A 277 -8.99 14.20 -11.45
C ARG A 277 -9.32 14.30 -9.96
N PRO A 278 -9.55 15.51 -9.40
CA PRO A 278 -10.02 15.60 -8.04
C PRO A 278 -11.42 14.98 -7.95
N LYS A 279 -11.58 13.91 -7.17
CA LYS A 279 -12.90 13.39 -6.78
C LYS A 279 -13.50 14.35 -5.75
N MET A 280 -14.16 15.39 -6.25
CA MET A 280 -15.04 16.20 -5.43
C MET A 280 -16.44 15.59 -5.52
N LEU A 281 -17.05 15.32 -4.35
CA LEU A 281 -18.46 14.95 -4.29
C LEU A 281 -19.30 16.09 -4.90
N PRO A 282 -20.41 15.76 -5.60
CA PRO A 282 -21.35 16.75 -6.09
C PRO A 282 -21.98 17.58 -4.96
#